data_AF-A0A5A7W6G8-F1
#
_entry.id   AF-A0A5A7W6G8-F1
#
_cell.length_a   1.000
_cell.length_b   1.000
_cell.length_c   1.000
_cell.angle_alpha   90.00
_cell.angle_beta   90.00
_cell.angle_gamma   90.00
#
_symmetry.space_group_name_H-M   'P 1'
#
loop_
_entity.id
_entity.type
_entity.pdbx_description
1 polymer ?
#
loop_
_entity_poly.entity_id
_entity_poly.type
_entity_poly.pdbx_seq_one_letter_code
_entity_poly.pdbx_strand_id
1 'polypeptide(L)'
;MGAAMKTALKSLADRTNEWFSSLVMIAWGATLALPGDLLSQPGFVAFRRFGMTEASWAALFAFVGAARIVALYINGRWPRSPHIRMVGALFGAVSWVQASVLLYEAAGINNTPVTTGCAVYALLAAFELFSINRAAFDARYHVS
;
A
#
# COMPACT_ATOMS: atom_id res chain seq x y z
N MET A 1 -7.26 -12.12 -30.30
CA MET A 1 -7.25 -11.14 -29.18
C MET A 1 -7.06 -9.74 -29.75
N GLY A 2 -8.03 -8.84 -29.56
CA GLY A 2 -8.05 -7.50 -30.19
C GLY A 2 -6.96 -6.55 -29.68
N ALA A 3 -6.56 -5.58 -30.51
CA ALA A 3 -5.50 -4.61 -30.20
C ALA A 3 -5.75 -3.82 -28.89
N ALA A 4 -7.01 -3.44 -28.62
CA ALA A 4 -7.40 -2.77 -27.39
C ALA A 4 -7.15 -3.62 -26.12
N MET A 5 -7.42 -4.93 -26.19
CA MET A 5 -7.18 -5.87 -25.09
C MET A 5 -5.68 -5.98 -24.77
N LYS A 6 -4.82 -6.05 -25.80
CA LYS A 6 -3.36 -6.12 -25.62
C LYS A 6 -2.81 -4.87 -24.94
N THR A 7 -3.30 -3.69 -25.32
CA THR A 7 -2.90 -2.41 -24.73
C THR A 7 -3.33 -2.30 -23.26
N ALA A 8 -4.56 -2.73 -22.94
CA ALA A 8 -5.05 -2.76 -21.57
C ALA A 8 -4.25 -3.72 -20.68
N LEU A 9 -3.97 -4.94 -21.15
CA LEU A 9 -3.16 -5.93 -20.44
C LEU A 9 -1.74 -5.43 -20.19
N LYS A 10 -1.11 -4.79 -21.18
CA LYS A 10 0.23 -4.20 -21.03
C LYS A 10 0.24 -3.09 -19.97
N SER A 11 -0.78 -2.22 -19.98
CA SER A 11 -0.92 -1.16 -18.97
C SER A 11 -1.16 -1.70 -17.56
N LEU A 12 -1.87 -2.82 -17.43
CA LEU A 12 -2.07 -3.50 -16.14
C LEU A 12 -0.76 -4.12 -15.66
N ALA A 13 -0.07 -4.84 -16.53
CA ALA A 13 1.21 -5.48 -16.24
C ALA A 13 2.24 -4.46 -15.72
N ASP A 14 2.35 -3.30 -16.36
CA ASP A 14 3.28 -2.23 -15.96
C ASP A 14 3.00 -1.62 -14.58
N ARG A 15 1.79 -1.80 -14.05
CA ARG A 15 1.30 -1.18 -12.80
C ARG A 15 0.89 -2.22 -11.76
N THR A 16 1.25 -3.49 -11.97
CA THR A 16 0.80 -4.62 -11.14
C THR A 16 1.12 -4.42 -9.66
N ASN A 17 2.31 -3.89 -9.34
CA ASN A 17 2.73 -3.65 -7.95
C ASN A 17 1.87 -2.57 -7.27
N GLU A 18 1.55 -1.48 -7.97
CA GLU A 18 0.70 -0.41 -7.44
C GLU A 18 -0.72 -0.91 -7.18
N TRP A 19 -1.27 -1.72 -8.10
CA TRP A 19 -2.57 -2.36 -7.93
C TRP A 19 -2.58 -3.34 -6.76
N PHE A 20 -1.61 -4.26 -6.72
CA PHE A 20 -1.48 -5.25 -5.67
C PHE A 20 -1.39 -4.59 -4.29
N SER A 21 -0.49 -3.63 -4.13
CA SER A 21 -0.31 -2.93 -2.86
C SER A 21 -1.57 -2.16 -2.43
N SER A 22 -2.27 -1.51 -3.38
CA SER A 22 -3.53 -0.83 -3.08
C SER A 22 -4.62 -1.80 -2.61
N LEU A 23 -4.69 -3.00 -3.22
CA LEU A 23 -5.60 -4.06 -2.79
C LEU A 23 -5.22 -4.60 -1.41
N VAL A 24 -3.92 -4.75 -1.11
CA VAL A 24 -3.46 -5.13 0.22
C VAL A 24 -3.86 -4.06 1.26
N MET A 25 -3.78 -2.77 0.95
CA MET A 25 -4.26 -1.70 1.85
C MET A 25 -5.75 -1.84 2.14
N ILE A 26 -6.57 -2.08 1.11
CA ILE A 26 -8.02 -2.28 1.27
C ILE A 26 -8.30 -3.54 2.10
N ALA A 27 -7.60 -4.65 1.82
CA ALA A 27 -7.76 -5.89 2.57
C ALA A 27 -7.32 -5.73 4.04
N TRP A 28 -6.25 -4.98 4.30
CA TRP A 28 -5.79 -4.69 5.66
C TRP A 28 -6.82 -3.84 6.42
N GLY A 29 -7.35 -2.79 5.79
CA GLY A 29 -8.42 -1.97 6.36
C GLY A 29 -9.70 -2.77 6.61
N ALA A 30 -10.11 -3.64 5.67
CA ALA A 30 -11.26 -4.51 5.83
C ALA A 30 -11.07 -5.52 6.97
N THR A 31 -9.86 -6.05 7.14
CA THR A 31 -9.53 -6.96 8.24
C THR A 31 -9.67 -6.28 9.59
N LEU A 32 -9.21 -5.03 9.72
CA LEU A 32 -9.41 -4.24 10.95
C LEU A 32 -10.87 -3.83 11.20
N ALA A 33 -11.70 -3.78 10.16
CA ALA A 33 -13.12 -3.48 10.30
C ALA A 33 -13.95 -4.69 10.75
N LEU A 34 -13.38 -5.90 10.73
CA LEU A 34 -14.04 -7.09 11.26
C LEU A 34 -14.17 -7.01 12.78
N PRO A 35 -15.23 -7.59 13.36
CA PRO A 35 -15.40 -7.60 14.82
C PRO A 35 -14.22 -8.33 15.47
N GLY A 36 -13.61 -7.68 16.46
CA GLY A 36 -12.45 -8.19 17.17
C GLY A 36 -11.78 -7.10 18.00
N ASP A 37 -10.63 -7.46 18.57
CA ASP A 37 -9.70 -6.51 19.22
C ASP A 37 -8.28 -6.93 18.84
N LEU A 38 -7.96 -6.73 17.57
CA LEU A 38 -6.67 -7.04 16.96
C LEU A 38 -5.56 -6.16 17.53
N LEU A 39 -5.78 -4.87 17.76
CA LEU A 39 -4.78 -3.93 18.26
C LEU A 39 -4.45 -4.15 19.74
N SER A 40 -5.29 -4.86 20.50
CA SER A 40 -4.92 -5.37 21.83
C SER A 40 -4.12 -6.67 21.79
N GLN A 41 -3.96 -7.31 20.63
CA GLN A 41 -3.09 -8.48 20.51
C GLN A 41 -1.61 -8.07 20.69
N PRO A 42 -0.78 -8.91 21.31
CA PRO A 42 0.65 -8.62 21.52
C PRO A 42 1.39 -8.23 20.23
N GLY A 43 1.04 -8.82 19.09
CA GLY A 43 1.67 -8.52 17.80
C GLY A 43 1.35 -7.14 17.22
N PHE A 44 0.29 -6.48 17.68
CA PHE A 44 -0.18 -5.20 17.13
C PHE A 44 -0.25 -4.07 18.16
N VAL A 45 0.12 -4.34 19.43
CA VAL A 45 -0.03 -3.36 20.52
C VAL A 45 0.64 -2.01 20.25
N ALA A 46 1.75 -2.00 19.50
CA ALA A 46 2.48 -0.78 19.17
C ALA A 46 1.64 0.22 18.35
N PHE A 47 0.66 -0.25 17.56
CA PHE A 47 -0.23 0.63 16.78
C PHE A 47 -1.09 1.54 17.67
N ARG A 48 -1.34 1.15 18.92
CA ARG A 48 -2.12 1.94 19.89
C ARG A 48 -1.39 3.20 20.35
N ARG A 49 -0.07 3.31 20.13
CA ARG A 49 0.72 4.49 20.52
C ARG A 49 0.26 5.79 19.86
N PHE A 50 -0.44 5.70 18.73
CA PHE A 50 -0.96 6.86 18.01
C PHE A 50 -2.33 7.33 18.53
N GLY A 51 -2.90 6.67 19.56
CA GLY A 51 -4.22 7.02 20.09
C GLY A 51 -5.38 6.78 19.12
N MET A 52 -5.11 6.10 18.00
CA MET A 52 -6.12 5.78 16.99
C MET A 52 -6.82 4.47 17.32
N THR A 53 -8.13 4.43 17.08
CA THR A 53 -8.93 3.20 17.19
C THR A 53 -8.71 2.29 15.99
N GLU A 54 -9.11 1.01 16.11
CA GLU A 54 -9.17 0.07 14.98
C GLU A 54 -9.97 0.61 13.81
N ALA A 55 -11.15 1.18 14.09
CA ALA A 55 -11.99 1.76 13.06
C ALA A 55 -11.28 2.93 12.32
N SER A 56 -10.48 3.71 13.03
CA SER A 56 -9.69 4.80 12.44
C SER A 56 -8.60 4.27 11.51
N TRP A 57 -7.87 3.23 11.94
CA TRP A 57 -6.87 2.57 11.11
C TRP A 57 -7.50 1.86 9.91
N ALA A 58 -8.62 1.18 10.12
CA ALA A 58 -9.42 0.54 9.08
C ALA A 58 -9.82 1.54 7.99
N ALA A 59 -10.42 2.65 8.42
CA ALA A 59 -10.83 3.73 7.53
C ALA A 59 -9.66 4.35 6.78
N LEU A 60 -8.53 4.61 7.46
CA LEU A 60 -7.33 5.19 6.85
C LEU A 60 -6.79 4.30 5.72
N PHE A 61 -6.53 3.03 6.01
CA PHE A 61 -5.97 2.10 5.01
C PHE A 61 -6.96 1.81 3.87
N ALA A 62 -8.24 1.63 4.18
CA ALA A 62 -9.26 1.43 3.16
C ALA A 62 -9.43 2.67 2.26
N PHE A 63 -9.45 3.87 2.84
CA PHE A 63 -9.56 5.12 2.10
C PHE A 63 -8.34 5.35 1.19
N VAL A 64 -7.12 5.22 1.73
CA VAL A 64 -5.89 5.40 0.96
C VAL A 64 -5.82 4.36 -0.17
N GLY A 65 -6.08 3.09 0.12
CA GLY A 65 -6.09 2.04 -0.90
C GLY A 65 -7.13 2.28 -2.00
N ALA A 66 -8.35 2.68 -1.64
CA ALA A 66 -9.40 2.99 -2.59
C ALA A 66 -9.07 4.23 -3.45
N ALA A 67 -8.59 5.31 -2.83
CA ALA A 67 -8.16 6.52 -3.53
C ALA A 67 -7.04 6.22 -4.54
N ARG A 68 -6.10 5.34 -4.17
CA ARG A 68 -5.04 4.87 -5.08
C ARG A 68 -5.58 4.06 -6.25
N ILE A 69 -6.53 3.16 -6.04
CA ILE A 69 -7.21 2.43 -7.12
C ILE A 69 -7.89 3.40 -8.10
N VAL A 70 -8.61 4.40 -7.58
CA VAL A 70 -9.27 5.43 -8.39
C VAL A 70 -8.23 6.21 -9.20
N ALA A 71 -7.13 6.63 -8.57
CA ALA A 71 -6.04 7.32 -9.24
C ALA A 71 -5.41 6.47 -10.36
N LEU A 72 -5.17 5.18 -10.13
CA LEU A 72 -4.64 4.24 -11.13
C LEU A 72 -5.60 4.04 -12.30
N TYR A 73 -6.90 3.94 -12.01
CA TYR A 73 -7.95 3.78 -13.01
C TYR A 73 -8.05 5.01 -13.92
N ILE A 74 -8.02 6.22 -13.34
CA ILE A 74 -8.02 7.48 -14.10
C ILE A 74 -6.74 7.58 -14.94
N ASN A 75 -5.57 7.29 -14.36
CA ASN A 75 -4.28 7.29 -15.06
C ASN A 75 -4.18 6.23 -16.17
N GLY A 76 -5.06 5.23 -16.18
CA GLY A 76 -5.15 4.22 -17.23
C GLY A 76 -5.98 4.66 -18.45
N ARG A 77 -6.82 5.69 -18.31
CA ARG A 77 -7.78 6.14 -19.34
C ARG A 77 -7.55 7.56 -19.84
N TRP A 78 -6.83 8.39 -19.08
CA TRP A 78 -6.54 9.79 -19.39
C TRP A 78 -5.04 10.02 -19.62
N PRO A 79 -4.61 11.24 -20.01
CA PRO A 79 -3.19 11.54 -20.20
C PRO A 79 -2.37 11.06 -19.00
N ARG A 80 -1.27 10.36 -19.28
CA ARG A 80 -0.43 9.77 -18.24
C ARG A 80 0.03 10.88 -17.31
N SER A 81 -0.29 10.77 -16.02
CA SER A 81 0.23 11.66 -14.97
C SER A 81 1.14 10.87 -14.02
N PRO A 82 2.44 10.79 -14.32
CA PRO A 82 3.37 10.00 -13.51
C PRO A 82 3.47 10.52 -12.07
N HIS A 83 3.26 11.81 -11.84
CA HIS A 83 3.31 12.42 -10.51
C HIS A 83 2.25 11.87 -9.55
N ILE A 84 1.01 11.67 -10.01
CA ILE A 84 -0.07 11.11 -9.17
C ILE A 84 0.30 9.68 -8.72
N ARG A 85 0.94 8.90 -9.61
CA ARG A 85 1.43 7.56 -9.29
C ARG A 85 2.57 7.59 -8.27
N MET A 86 3.53 8.50 -8.44
CA MET A 86 4.62 8.69 -7.47
C MET A 86 4.08 9.01 -6.08
N VAL A 87 3.09 9.91 -5.98
CA VAL A 87 2.45 10.28 -4.70
C VAL A 87 1.74 9.07 -4.08
N GLY A 88 0.97 8.32 -4.87
CA GLY A 88 0.29 7.11 -4.40
C GLY A 88 1.28 6.05 -3.88
N ALA A 89 2.38 5.83 -4.60
CA ALA A 89 3.42 4.90 -4.19
C ALA A 89 4.20 5.39 -2.94
N LEU A 90 4.41 6.71 -2.80
CA LEU A 90 5.00 7.27 -1.58
C LEU A 90 4.14 7.01 -0.34
N PHE A 91 2.82 7.22 -0.43
CA PHE A 91 1.91 6.89 0.66
C PHE A 91 1.95 5.40 1.00
N GLY A 92 1.94 4.54 -0.02
CA GLY A 92 2.12 3.10 0.15
C GLY A 92 3.41 2.75 0.89
N ALA A 93 4.54 3.32 0.46
CA ALA A 93 5.85 3.08 1.08
C ALA A 93 5.84 3.46 2.56
N VAL A 94 5.35 4.66 2.89
CA VAL A 94 5.27 5.15 4.27
C VAL A 94 4.38 4.26 5.13
N SER A 95 3.20 3.89 4.63
CA SER A 95 2.28 3.01 5.36
C SER A 95 2.87 1.63 5.65
N TRP A 96 3.57 1.03 4.69
CA TRP A 96 4.14 -0.30 4.87
C TRP A 96 5.43 -0.30 5.70
N VAL A 97 6.27 0.74 5.61
CA VAL A 97 7.37 0.95 6.56
C VAL A 97 6.81 1.07 7.98
N GLN A 98 5.79 1.92 8.17
CA GLN A 98 5.16 2.09 9.47
C GLN A 98 4.62 0.76 10.01
N ALA A 99 3.88 0.00 9.21
CA ALA A 99 3.35 -1.29 9.64
C ALA A 99 4.46 -2.28 10.01
N SER A 100 5.53 -2.36 9.21
CA SER A 100 6.69 -3.21 9.50
C SER A 100 7.36 -2.84 10.82
N VAL A 101 7.63 -1.55 11.03
CA VAL A 101 8.30 -1.05 12.24
C VAL A 101 7.43 -1.30 13.47
N LEU A 102 6.12 -1.08 13.37
CA LEU A 102 5.21 -1.30 14.49
C LEU A 102 5.10 -2.77 14.88
N LEU A 103 5.09 -3.70 13.92
CA LEU A 103 5.14 -5.13 14.24
C LEU A 103 6.45 -5.52 14.93
N TYR A 104 7.58 -4.94 14.51
CA TYR A 104 8.87 -5.16 15.15
C TYR A 104 8.91 -4.61 16.58
N GLU A 105 8.44 -3.38 16.79
CA GLU A 105 8.36 -2.77 18.12
C GLU A 105 7.42 -3.54 19.04
N ALA A 106 6.26 -3.99 18.54
CA ALA A 106 5.30 -4.79 19.31
C ALA A 106 5.92 -6.10 19.82
N ALA A 107 6.79 -6.73 19.02
CA ALA A 107 7.57 -7.89 19.44
C ALA A 107 8.54 -7.56 20.58
N GLY A 108 9.22 -6.42 20.51
CA GLY A 108 10.10 -5.93 21.58
C GLY A 108 9.37 -5.60 22.88
N ILE A 109 8.20 -4.94 22.80
CA ILE A 109 7.37 -4.57 23.96
C ILE A 109 6.91 -5.79 24.75
N ASN A 110 6.50 -6.85 24.06
CA ASN A 110 5.93 -8.05 24.69
C ASN A 110 6.95 -9.18 24.87
N ASN A 111 8.21 -8.97 24.49
CA ASN A 111 9.25 -10.01 24.46
C ASN A 111 8.80 -11.28 23.69
N THR A 112 8.11 -11.08 22.56
CA THR A 112 7.63 -12.16 21.68
C THR A 112 8.47 -12.24 20.40
N PRO A 113 8.48 -13.38 19.68
CA PRO A 113 9.14 -13.47 18.38
C PRO A 113 8.56 -12.46 17.37
N VAL A 114 9.42 -11.95 16.48
CA VAL A 114 9.00 -11.08 15.38
C VAL A 114 8.13 -11.87 14.41
N THR A 115 6.97 -11.31 14.06
CA THR A 115 6.03 -11.96 13.14
C THR A 115 6.53 -11.86 11.69
N THR A 116 6.14 -12.83 10.85
CA THR A 116 6.44 -12.82 9.41
C THR A 116 5.90 -11.57 8.70
N GLY A 117 4.83 -10.97 9.24
CA GLY A 117 4.26 -9.71 8.75
C GLY A 117 5.27 -8.57 8.68
N CYS A 118 6.26 -8.52 9.58
CA CYS A 118 7.32 -7.51 9.54
C CYS A 118 8.09 -7.57 8.20
N ALA A 119 8.56 -8.76 7.81
CA ALA A 119 9.30 -8.92 6.55
C ALA A 119 8.42 -8.67 5.33
N VAL A 120 7.16 -9.14 5.37
CA VAL A 120 6.20 -8.93 4.27
C VAL A 120 5.94 -7.43 4.03
N TYR A 121 5.69 -6.66 5.10
CA TYR A 121 5.43 -5.23 4.98
C TYR A 121 6.69 -4.44 4.59
N ALA A 122 7.88 -4.84 5.07
CA ALA A 122 9.13 -4.26 4.59
C ALA A 122 9.34 -4.47 3.07
N LEU A 123 9.02 -5.66 2.55
CA LEU A 123 9.07 -5.93 1.11
C LEU A 123 8.03 -5.13 0.33
N LEU A 124 6.80 -5.00 0.83
CA LEU A 124 5.80 -4.13 0.20
C LEU A 124 6.28 -2.69 0.10
N ALA A 125 6.90 -2.16 1.16
CA ALA A 125 7.52 -0.84 1.12
C ALA A 125 8.62 -0.74 0.05
N ALA A 126 9.49 -1.75 -0.07
CA ALA A 126 10.52 -1.77 -1.10
C ALA A 126 9.92 -1.78 -2.52
N PHE A 127 8.84 -2.54 -2.75
CA PHE A 127 8.14 -2.54 -4.05
C PHE A 127 7.44 -1.21 -4.36
N GLU A 128 6.99 -0.48 -3.33
CA GLU A 128 6.48 0.89 -3.51
C GLU A 128 7.60 1.85 -3.91
N LEU A 129 8.76 1.79 -3.28
CA LEU A 129 9.93 2.57 -3.68
C LEU A 129 10.36 2.25 -5.13
N PHE A 130 10.32 0.98 -5.52
CA PHE A 130 10.54 0.58 -6.91
C PHE A 130 9.50 1.18 -7.86
N SER A 131 8.23 1.25 -7.43
CA SER A 131 7.15 1.87 -8.21
C SER A 131 7.32 3.39 -8.34
N ILE A 132 7.81 4.07 -7.29
CA ILE A 132 8.20 5.50 -7.35
C ILE A 132 9.30 5.70 -8.39
N ASN A 133 10.36 4.88 -8.35
CA ASN A 133 11.46 4.96 -9.32
C ASN A 133 10.93 4.80 -10.75
N ARG A 134 10.11 3.76 -11.01
CA ARG A 134 9.50 3.56 -12.34
C ARG A 134 8.65 4.75 -12.77
N ALA A 135 7.81 5.29 -11.90
CA ALA A 135 6.98 6.45 -12.21
C ALA A 135 7.84 7.72 -12.45
N ALA A 136 8.97 7.89 -11.77
CA ALA A 136 9.92 8.97 -12.02
C ALA A 136 10.62 8.82 -13.38
N PHE A 137 11.00 7.61 -13.76
CA PHE A 137 11.49 7.31 -15.11
C PHE A 137 10.43 7.64 -16.17
N ASP A 138 9.18 7.24 -15.97
CA ASP A 138 8.07 7.60 -16.87
C ASP A 138 7.92 9.13 -16.98
N ALA A 139 8.05 9.86 -15.87
CA ALA A 139 7.98 11.33 -15.86
C ALA A 139 9.10 11.99 -16.68
N ARG A 140 10.31 11.43 -16.62
CA ARG A 140 11.50 12.00 -17.26
C ARG A 140 11.58 11.69 -18.76
N TYR A 141 11.15 10.50 -19.17
CA TYR A 141 11.35 9.99 -20.54
C TYR A 141 10.08 9.92 -21.39
N HIS A 142 8.89 10.13 -20.81
CA HIS A 142 7.61 10.15 -21.54
C HIS A 142 6.90 11.51 -21.48
N VAL A 143 7.66 12.60 -21.58
CA VAL A 143 7.13 13.91 -21.94
C VAL A 143 6.72 13.87 -23.41
N SER A 144 5.42 13.67 -23.66
CA SER A 144 4.75 13.90 -24.95
C SER A 144 3.55 14.80 -24.74
#